data_AF-A0A9D5ZER0-F1
#
_entry.id   AF-A0A9D5ZER0-F1
#
_cell.length_a   1.000
_cell.length_b   1.000
_cell.length_c   1.000
_cell.angle_alpha   90.00
_cell.angle_beta   90.00
_cell.angle_gamma   90.00
#
_symmetry.space_group_name_H-M   'P 1'
#
loop_
_entity.id
_entity.type
_entity.pdbx_description
1 polymer ?
#
loop_
_entity_poly.entity_id
_entity_poly.type
_entity_poly.pdbx_seq_one_letter_code
_entity_poly.pdbx_strand_id
1 'polypeptide(L)'
;MIRIRFDRGTLTLHTETEGSLAPVAQWLQWDERSLCHRAEARHYGEIVLTLHRLKVPFQDEAKAFDHLPVEPLEEWRPRPHQVAAIDAWWRQERRGVVVLPTGSGKTLVARMAILRIKRDSLILVPTIDLMHQWYEQLQKAFNVTIGLLGGGDHNLERITVSTYDSALIYMDRIGNRFGFLICDECHHLPATTTRNAAVMSLAPFRLGLTATPERADGSEADLYDLLGPICHRSEIPDLEGEFLAPYHLEQVAVTLDDDEREAYDAAYAHYRQFARASGVSFARPDGWSLFIRACARSREGREAFAAYRLQKRLARASRAKLRTLWHILNRHRGEQAILFTDDNATAYIIGETFFLPVITHKTRPSERKLLLDRFRDATLPFLVNSRVLNEGVDMPDVAVGIIVSGSGSVREHVQRLGRILRPRAGKQAILYELVSRDTAETFTSERRRQHLAYQRGTP
;
A
#
# COMPACT_ATOMS: atom_id res chain seq x y z
N MET A 1 29.49 -19.69 -28.19
CA MET A 1 28.93 -19.83 -26.82
C MET A 1 28.22 -18.54 -26.47
N ILE A 2 27.05 -18.59 -25.84
CA ILE A 2 26.29 -17.38 -25.46
C ILE A 2 26.90 -16.79 -24.18
N ARG A 3 27.18 -15.48 -24.15
CA ARG A 3 27.54 -14.75 -22.92
C ARG A 3 26.39 -13.86 -22.50
N ILE A 4 25.94 -14.01 -21.26
CA ILE A 4 24.85 -13.22 -20.68
C ILE A 4 25.45 -12.27 -19.65
N ARG A 5 25.18 -10.97 -19.78
CA ARG A 5 25.64 -9.94 -18.83
C ARG A 5 24.49 -9.08 -18.35
N PHE A 6 24.62 -8.55 -17.14
CA PHE A 6 23.72 -7.52 -16.64
C PHE A 6 24.23 -6.14 -17.05
N ASP A 7 23.36 -5.32 -17.63
CA ASP A 7 23.66 -3.94 -18.00
C ASP A 7 22.45 -3.05 -17.66
N ARG A 8 22.59 -2.21 -16.63
CA ARG A 8 21.65 -1.14 -16.27
C ARG A 8 20.18 -1.55 -16.21
N GLY A 9 19.88 -2.69 -15.59
CA GLY A 9 18.50 -3.21 -15.46
C GLY A 9 18.02 -4.05 -16.65
N THR A 10 18.92 -4.40 -17.56
CA THR A 10 18.66 -5.32 -18.67
C THR A 10 19.72 -6.41 -18.72
N LEU A 11 19.49 -7.40 -19.57
CA LEU A 11 20.49 -8.37 -19.97
C LEU A 11 21.04 -8.01 -21.34
N THR A 12 22.35 -8.18 -21.56
CA THR A 12 22.92 -8.26 -22.90
C THR A 12 23.33 -9.70 -23.19
N LEU A 13 23.03 -10.15 -24.41
CA LEU A 13 23.37 -11.48 -24.89
C LEU A 13 24.27 -11.35 -26.11
N HIS A 14 25.49 -11.86 -25.98
CA HIS A 14 26.47 -11.91 -27.06
C HIS A 14 26.69 -13.36 -27.48
N THR A 15 26.77 -13.60 -28.79
CA THR A 15 27.09 -14.92 -29.32
C THR A 15 27.93 -14.80 -30.57
N GLU A 16 28.84 -15.75 -30.76
CA GLU A 16 29.66 -15.91 -31.97
C GLU A 16 29.00 -16.87 -32.97
N THR A 17 27.91 -17.54 -32.57
CA THR A 17 27.24 -18.57 -33.36
C THR A 17 25.88 -18.07 -33.81
N GLU A 18 25.72 -17.90 -35.12
CA GLU A 18 24.44 -17.50 -35.71
C GLU A 18 23.34 -18.52 -35.39
N GLY A 19 22.12 -18.03 -35.10
CA GLY A 19 20.98 -18.88 -34.72
C GLY A 19 20.99 -19.43 -33.28
N SER A 20 22.09 -19.33 -32.53
CA SER A 20 22.17 -19.86 -31.15
C SER A 20 21.18 -19.21 -30.16
N LEU A 21 20.71 -18.00 -30.45
CA LEU A 21 19.72 -17.27 -29.63
C LEU A 21 18.27 -17.61 -29.98
N ALA A 22 18.02 -18.39 -31.03
CA ALA A 22 16.66 -18.76 -31.45
C ALA A 22 15.77 -19.30 -30.31
N PRO A 23 16.27 -20.14 -29.38
CA PRO A 23 15.44 -20.68 -28.29
C PRO A 23 14.92 -19.64 -27.29
N VAL A 24 15.56 -18.48 -27.21
CA VAL A 24 15.22 -17.41 -26.25
C VAL A 24 14.77 -16.13 -26.94
N ALA A 25 14.61 -16.16 -28.27
CA ALA A 25 14.33 -14.99 -29.11
C ALA A 25 13.08 -14.20 -28.68
N GLN A 26 12.08 -14.86 -28.09
CA GLN A 26 10.84 -14.22 -27.63
C GLN A 26 11.05 -13.15 -26.54
N TRP A 27 12.17 -13.19 -25.82
CA TRP A 27 12.52 -12.19 -24.80
C TRP A 27 13.57 -11.18 -25.28
N LEU A 28 14.09 -11.36 -26.50
CA LEU A 28 15.21 -10.60 -27.02
C LEU A 28 14.75 -9.53 -28.01
N GLN A 29 15.37 -8.37 -27.89
CA GLN A 29 15.29 -7.28 -28.86
C GLN A 29 16.70 -6.90 -29.30
N TRP A 30 16.91 -6.72 -30.60
CA TRP A 30 18.18 -6.17 -31.10
C TRP A 30 18.29 -4.69 -30.74
N ASP A 31 19.39 -4.30 -30.09
CA ASP A 31 19.71 -2.89 -29.79
C ASP A 31 20.82 -2.41 -30.72
N GLU A 32 20.48 -1.55 -31.69
CA GLU A 32 21.43 -0.98 -32.65
C GLU A 32 22.51 -0.13 -31.99
N ARG A 33 22.26 0.43 -30.79
CA ARG A 33 23.21 1.32 -30.12
C ARG A 33 24.34 0.54 -29.45
N SER A 34 24.01 -0.62 -28.88
CA SER A 34 24.96 -1.51 -28.22
C SER A 34 25.38 -2.71 -29.08
N LEU A 35 24.84 -2.82 -30.29
CA LEU A 35 25.11 -3.88 -31.28
C LEU A 35 25.01 -5.29 -30.66
N CYS A 36 23.98 -5.51 -29.86
CA CYS A 36 23.71 -6.81 -29.24
C CYS A 36 22.22 -7.00 -28.94
N HIS A 37 21.84 -8.24 -28.66
CA HIS A 37 20.49 -8.54 -28.19
C HIS A 37 20.35 -8.18 -26.71
N ARG A 38 19.24 -7.55 -26.36
CA ARG A 38 18.88 -7.19 -24.99
C ARG A 38 17.56 -7.82 -24.58
N ALA A 39 17.42 -8.10 -23.29
CA ALA A 39 16.17 -8.48 -22.64
C ALA A 39 15.97 -7.66 -21.37
N GLU A 40 14.73 -7.50 -20.93
CA GLU A 40 14.47 -7.03 -19.57
C GLU A 40 15.11 -7.99 -18.54
N ALA A 41 15.67 -7.46 -17.47
CA ALA A 41 16.35 -8.27 -16.44
C ALA A 41 15.42 -9.31 -15.81
N ARG A 42 14.12 -9.01 -15.68
CA ARG A 42 13.10 -9.94 -15.17
C ARG A 42 13.01 -11.27 -15.93
N HIS A 43 13.44 -11.34 -17.18
CA HIS A 43 13.41 -12.56 -17.99
C HIS A 43 14.63 -13.47 -17.80
N TYR A 44 15.56 -13.09 -16.93
CA TYR A 44 16.78 -13.85 -16.63
C TYR A 44 16.50 -15.32 -16.29
N GLY A 45 15.54 -15.55 -15.40
CA GLY A 45 15.18 -16.90 -14.96
C GLY A 45 14.72 -17.78 -16.12
N GLU A 46 13.79 -17.26 -16.94
CA GLU A 46 13.25 -17.97 -18.09
C GLU A 46 14.32 -18.23 -19.16
N ILE A 47 15.19 -17.26 -19.44
CA ILE A 47 16.29 -17.37 -20.40
C ILE A 47 17.27 -18.47 -19.96
N VAL A 48 17.79 -18.38 -18.73
CA VAL A 48 18.80 -19.32 -18.22
C VAL A 48 18.23 -20.73 -18.11
N LEU A 49 17.00 -20.90 -17.62
CA LEU A 49 16.36 -22.21 -17.54
C LEU A 49 16.10 -22.83 -18.92
N THR A 50 15.73 -22.01 -19.91
CA THR A 50 15.51 -22.48 -21.30
C THR A 50 16.81 -22.96 -21.93
N LEU A 51 17.89 -22.18 -21.80
CA LEU A 51 19.22 -22.57 -22.31
C LEU A 51 19.73 -23.84 -21.64
N HIS A 52 19.55 -23.98 -20.32
CA HIS A 52 19.88 -25.22 -19.60
C HIS A 52 19.06 -26.42 -20.07
N ARG A 53 17.73 -26.27 -20.18
CA ARG A 53 16.82 -27.36 -20.60
C ARG A 53 17.16 -27.89 -21.98
N LEU A 54 17.52 -26.98 -22.90
CA LEU A 54 17.87 -27.30 -24.28
C LEU A 54 19.36 -27.60 -24.47
N LYS A 55 20.14 -27.60 -23.38
CA LYS A 55 21.59 -27.88 -23.38
C LYS A 55 22.38 -26.97 -24.32
N VAL A 56 21.94 -25.72 -24.48
CA VAL A 56 22.66 -24.70 -25.25
C VAL A 56 23.82 -24.17 -24.40
N PRO A 57 25.09 -24.22 -24.86
CA PRO A 57 26.22 -23.74 -24.07
C PRO A 57 26.18 -22.21 -23.86
N PHE A 58 26.20 -21.78 -22.60
CA PHE A 58 26.25 -20.37 -22.23
C PHE A 58 27.16 -20.13 -21.02
N GLN A 59 27.58 -18.88 -20.85
CA GLN A 59 28.33 -18.37 -19.73
C GLN A 59 27.50 -17.26 -19.07
N ASP A 60 27.19 -17.43 -17.79
CA ASP A 60 26.45 -16.45 -16.99
C ASP A 60 27.42 -15.51 -16.27
N GLU A 61 27.53 -14.29 -16.80
CA GLU A 61 28.27 -13.17 -16.19
C GLU A 61 27.28 -12.11 -15.64
N ALA A 62 25.98 -12.37 -15.69
CA ALA A 62 24.95 -11.44 -15.25
C ALA A 62 24.71 -11.55 -13.74
N LYS A 63 24.58 -12.79 -13.25
CA LYS A 63 24.24 -13.12 -11.88
C LYS A 63 25.32 -12.68 -10.89
N ALA A 64 24.95 -11.87 -9.89
CA ALA A 64 25.80 -11.47 -8.77
C ALA A 64 25.20 -11.84 -7.39
N PHE A 65 24.20 -12.71 -7.36
CA PHE A 65 23.63 -13.28 -6.13
C PHE A 65 24.05 -14.74 -5.92
N ASP A 66 24.07 -15.20 -4.68
CA ASP A 66 24.45 -16.56 -4.32
C ASP A 66 23.59 -17.14 -3.19
N HIS A 67 23.93 -18.36 -2.75
CA HIS A 67 23.32 -19.04 -1.63
C HIS A 67 23.66 -18.30 -0.34
N LEU A 68 22.64 -18.03 0.47
CA LEU A 68 22.75 -17.36 1.76
C LEU A 68 22.38 -18.36 2.86
N PRO A 69 23.33 -18.80 3.70
CA PRO A 69 23.05 -19.69 4.83
C PRO A 69 22.40 -18.92 5.98
N VAL A 70 21.22 -18.36 5.74
CA VAL A 70 20.42 -17.66 6.74
C VAL A 70 19.77 -18.67 7.69
N GLU A 71 19.90 -18.41 8.99
CA GLU A 71 19.29 -19.21 10.06
C GLU A 71 18.42 -18.32 10.96
N PRO A 72 17.31 -18.87 11.48
CA PRO A 72 16.46 -18.13 12.40
C PRO A 72 17.15 -17.98 13.76
N LEU A 73 17.02 -16.80 14.38
CA LEU A 73 17.44 -16.55 15.78
C LEU A 73 16.32 -16.85 16.79
N GLU A 74 15.08 -16.92 16.32
CA GLU A 74 13.90 -17.15 17.14
C GLU A 74 13.07 -18.29 16.56
N GLU A 75 12.44 -19.09 17.43
CA GLU A 75 11.50 -20.12 17.00
C GLU A 75 10.14 -19.48 16.69
N TRP A 76 9.61 -19.76 15.49
CA TRP A 76 8.29 -19.27 15.09
C TRP A 76 7.30 -20.42 15.00
N ARG A 77 6.09 -20.18 15.46
CA ARG A 77 4.96 -21.09 15.28
C ARG A 77 4.04 -20.54 14.20
N PRO A 78 4.30 -20.86 12.92
CA PRO A 78 3.44 -20.38 11.85
C PRO A 78 2.06 -21.00 11.97
N ARG A 79 1.04 -20.19 11.68
CA ARG A 79 -0.36 -20.62 11.66
C ARG A 79 -0.65 -21.45 10.42
N PRO A 80 -1.69 -22.31 10.42
CA PRO A 80 -2.02 -23.16 9.28
C PRO A 80 -2.17 -22.40 7.95
N HIS A 81 -2.80 -21.22 7.96
CA HIS A 81 -2.97 -20.41 6.74
C HIS A 81 -1.64 -19.83 6.23
N GLN A 82 -0.68 -19.54 7.11
CA GLN A 82 0.64 -19.04 6.72
C GLN A 82 1.49 -20.14 6.07
N VAL A 83 1.41 -21.36 6.61
CA VAL A 83 2.04 -22.55 6.02
C VAL A 83 1.42 -22.85 4.66
N ALA A 84 0.07 -22.87 4.58
CA ALA A 84 -0.65 -23.07 3.33
C ALA A 84 -0.29 -22.02 2.26
N ALA A 85 -0.14 -20.76 2.66
CA ALA A 85 0.27 -19.69 1.76
C ALA A 85 1.67 -19.92 1.16
N ILE A 86 2.65 -20.29 2.00
CA ILE A 86 4.01 -20.58 1.53
C ILE A 86 4.07 -21.84 0.69
N ASP A 87 3.34 -22.89 1.03
CA ASP A 87 3.31 -24.11 0.24
C ASP A 87 2.65 -23.90 -1.12
N ALA A 88 1.58 -23.11 -1.17
CA ALA A 88 0.94 -22.75 -2.43
C ALA A 88 1.89 -21.91 -3.32
N TRP A 89 2.56 -20.92 -2.76
CA TRP A 89 3.59 -20.13 -3.46
C TRP A 89 4.77 -21.00 -3.93
N TRP A 90 5.19 -21.98 -3.11
CA TRP A 90 6.29 -22.89 -3.46
C TRP A 90 5.95 -23.80 -4.65
N ARG A 91 4.69 -24.25 -4.76
CA ARG A 91 4.19 -25.05 -5.88
C ARG A 91 4.06 -24.23 -7.18
N GLN A 92 3.77 -22.94 -7.06
CA GLN A 92 3.70 -21.97 -8.17
C GLN A 92 5.09 -21.47 -8.59
N GLU A 93 6.05 -22.39 -8.71
CA GLU A 93 7.44 -22.09 -9.13
C GLU A 93 8.15 -21.00 -8.31
N ARG A 94 7.67 -20.72 -7.09
CA ARG A 94 8.16 -19.64 -6.20
C ARG A 94 8.03 -18.25 -6.84
N ARG A 95 6.99 -18.06 -7.66
CA ARG A 95 6.66 -16.80 -8.32
C ARG A 95 5.15 -16.55 -8.22
N GLY A 96 4.75 -15.62 -7.36
CA GLY A 96 3.38 -15.12 -7.36
C GLY A 96 2.99 -14.27 -6.16
N VAL A 97 1.70 -13.99 -6.07
CA VAL A 97 1.09 -13.09 -5.08
C VAL A 97 0.34 -13.89 -4.02
N VAL A 98 0.64 -13.60 -2.76
CA VAL A 98 -0.05 -14.13 -1.60
C VAL A 98 -0.93 -13.03 -1.02
N VAL A 99 -2.24 -13.27 -1.06
CA VAL A 99 -3.26 -12.36 -0.57
C VAL A 99 -3.62 -12.75 0.85
N LEU A 100 -3.19 -11.91 1.78
CA LEU A 100 -3.38 -12.11 3.20
C LEU A 100 -3.92 -10.82 3.81
N PRO A 101 -4.95 -10.89 4.66
CA PRO A 101 -5.40 -9.72 5.37
C PRO A 101 -4.24 -9.18 6.20
N THR A 102 -4.17 -7.87 6.33
CA THR A 102 -3.22 -7.18 7.20
C THR A 102 -3.22 -7.80 8.63
N GLY A 103 -2.14 -7.74 9.41
CA GLY A 103 -2.06 -8.39 10.74
C GLY A 103 -2.10 -9.94 10.79
N SER A 104 -2.36 -10.64 9.67
CA SER A 104 -2.35 -12.12 9.62
C SER A 104 -0.94 -12.72 9.53
N GLY A 105 0.10 -11.88 9.60
CA GLY A 105 1.51 -12.28 9.60
C GLY A 105 2.18 -12.35 8.23
N LYS A 106 1.88 -11.41 7.30
CA LYS A 106 2.58 -11.27 6.01
C LYS A 106 4.11 -11.32 6.16
N THR A 107 4.65 -10.63 7.17
CA THR A 107 6.09 -10.62 7.42
C THR A 107 6.61 -11.99 7.86
N LEU A 108 5.84 -12.77 8.62
CA LEU A 108 6.23 -14.14 8.97
C LEU A 108 6.25 -15.05 7.73
N VAL A 109 5.27 -14.90 6.83
CA VAL A 109 5.26 -15.56 5.52
C VAL A 109 6.53 -15.22 4.73
N ALA A 110 6.89 -13.93 4.64
CA ALA A 110 8.14 -13.53 3.98
C ALA A 110 9.39 -14.13 4.62
N ARG A 111 9.48 -14.15 5.96
CA ARG A 111 10.61 -14.76 6.67
C ARG A 111 10.73 -16.26 6.38
N MET A 112 9.60 -16.98 6.38
CA MET A 112 9.57 -18.39 5.99
C MET A 112 10.03 -18.60 4.54
N ALA A 113 9.63 -17.72 3.62
CA ALA A 113 10.09 -17.76 2.23
C ALA A 113 11.61 -17.55 2.12
N ILE A 114 12.17 -16.58 2.87
CA ILE A 114 13.62 -16.30 2.92
C ILE A 114 14.38 -17.54 3.41
N LEU A 115 13.93 -18.17 4.50
CA LEU A 115 14.55 -19.39 5.04
C LEU A 115 14.48 -20.59 4.09
N ARG A 116 13.43 -20.67 3.26
CA ARG A 116 13.23 -21.76 2.31
C ARG A 116 14.03 -21.55 1.02
N ILE A 117 14.17 -20.31 0.56
CA ILE A 117 14.90 -19.96 -0.67
C ILE A 117 16.42 -19.88 -0.45
N LYS A 118 16.87 -19.36 0.69
CA LYS A 118 18.29 -19.21 1.05
C LYS A 118 19.12 -18.52 -0.05
N ARG A 119 18.64 -17.36 -0.51
CA ARG A 119 19.33 -16.49 -1.48
C ARG A 119 19.38 -15.06 -0.99
N ASP A 120 20.29 -14.29 -1.56
CA ASP A 120 20.30 -12.83 -1.40
C ASP A 120 18.92 -12.26 -1.77
N SER A 121 18.35 -11.48 -0.86
CA SER A 121 16.94 -11.08 -0.89
C SER A 121 16.78 -9.56 -0.82
N LEU A 122 15.97 -9.01 -1.72
CA LEU A 122 15.54 -7.61 -1.69
C LEU A 122 14.08 -7.52 -1.31
N ILE A 123 13.77 -6.76 -0.27
CA ILE A 123 12.42 -6.50 0.19
C ILE A 123 12.06 -5.06 -0.19
N LEU A 124 10.99 -4.90 -0.96
CA LEU A 124 10.44 -3.61 -1.38
C LEU A 124 9.18 -3.29 -0.58
N VAL A 125 9.13 -2.10 -0.01
CA VAL A 125 8.00 -1.60 0.80
C VAL A 125 7.56 -0.20 0.32
N PRO A 126 6.31 0.24 0.56
CA PRO A 126 5.84 1.55 0.09
C PRO A 126 6.33 2.75 0.91
N THR A 127 6.64 2.58 2.20
CA THR A 127 6.96 3.70 3.09
C THR A 127 8.26 3.49 3.87
N ILE A 128 8.90 4.59 4.27
CA ILE A 128 10.10 4.58 5.12
C ILE A 128 9.79 3.96 6.50
N ASP A 129 8.59 4.19 7.04
CA ASP A 129 8.18 3.59 8.32
C ASP A 129 8.14 2.05 8.22
N LEU A 130 7.57 1.51 7.14
CA LEU A 130 7.61 0.05 6.88
C LEU A 130 9.03 -0.45 6.72
N MET A 131 9.88 0.33 6.05
CA MET A 131 11.26 -0.05 5.79
C MET A 131 12.00 -0.29 7.12
N HIS A 132 11.85 0.62 8.09
CA HIS A 132 12.42 0.45 9.42
C HIS A 132 11.72 -0.65 10.22
N GLN A 133 10.40 -0.80 10.13
CA GLN A 133 9.67 -1.89 10.79
C GLN A 133 10.15 -3.26 10.31
N TRP A 134 10.31 -3.44 8.99
CA TRP A 134 10.84 -4.65 8.38
C TRP A 134 12.28 -4.89 8.81
N TYR A 135 13.12 -3.86 8.80
CA TYR A 135 14.50 -3.95 9.26
C TYR A 135 14.62 -4.48 10.69
N GLU A 136 13.92 -3.87 11.64
CA GLU A 136 13.92 -4.33 13.05
C GLU A 136 13.44 -5.77 13.19
N GLN A 137 12.40 -6.13 12.41
CA GLN A 137 11.84 -7.47 12.39
C GLN A 137 12.79 -8.52 11.82
N LEU A 138 13.52 -8.20 10.75
CA LEU A 138 14.48 -9.10 10.13
C LEU A 138 15.76 -9.23 10.95
N GLN A 139 16.22 -8.16 11.60
CA GLN A 139 17.37 -8.19 12.51
C GLN A 139 17.14 -9.12 13.70
N LYS A 140 15.94 -9.11 14.27
CA LYS A 140 15.58 -10.05 15.35
C LYS A 140 15.40 -11.47 14.82
N ALA A 141 14.97 -11.60 13.57
CA ALA A 141 14.64 -12.89 12.98
C ALA A 141 15.86 -13.70 12.53
N PHE A 142 16.94 -13.06 12.08
CA PHE A 142 18.00 -13.75 11.34
C PHE A 142 19.41 -13.44 11.84
N ASN A 143 20.29 -14.44 11.73
CA ASN A 143 21.69 -14.37 12.11
C ASN A 143 22.60 -13.60 11.12
N VAL A 144 22.03 -12.76 10.26
CA VAL A 144 22.76 -12.02 9.21
C VAL A 144 22.49 -10.53 9.30
N THR A 145 23.46 -9.72 8.87
CA THR A 145 23.30 -8.27 8.77
C THR A 145 22.23 -7.93 7.74
N ILE A 146 21.29 -7.06 8.15
CA ILE A 146 20.23 -6.54 7.29
C ILE A 146 20.63 -5.15 6.80
N GLY A 147 20.46 -4.91 5.50
CA GLY A 147 20.71 -3.63 4.85
C GLY A 147 19.45 -2.76 4.79
N LEU A 148 19.67 -1.46 4.67
CA LEU A 148 18.63 -0.44 4.48
C LEU A 148 18.99 0.44 3.28
N LEU A 149 18.05 0.60 2.36
CA LEU A 149 18.19 1.45 1.18
C LEU A 149 16.98 2.39 1.05
N GLY A 150 17.13 3.61 1.56
CA GLY A 150 16.10 4.65 1.51
C GLY A 150 16.06 5.51 2.76
N GLY A 151 15.33 6.62 2.71
CA GLY A 151 15.20 7.53 3.87
C GLY A 151 16.51 8.20 4.33
N GLY A 152 17.58 8.13 3.54
CA GLY A 152 18.93 8.60 3.89
C GLY A 152 19.94 7.47 4.15
N ASP A 153 19.47 6.24 4.35
CA ASP A 153 20.30 5.05 4.52
C ASP A 153 20.69 4.44 3.17
N HIS A 154 21.97 4.12 2.98
CA HIS A 154 22.50 3.47 1.76
C HIS A 154 23.34 2.21 2.07
N ASN A 155 22.94 1.43 3.08
CA ASN A 155 23.65 0.20 3.44
C ASN A 155 23.09 -1.01 2.68
N LEU A 156 23.87 -1.57 1.76
CA LEU A 156 23.45 -2.64 0.87
C LEU A 156 24.06 -3.99 1.26
N GLU A 157 23.26 -4.82 1.93
CA GLU A 157 23.64 -6.14 2.44
C GLU A 157 23.00 -7.27 1.61
N ARG A 158 23.33 -8.52 1.96
CA ARG A 158 22.79 -9.73 1.33
C ARG A 158 21.27 -9.86 1.47
N ILE A 159 20.72 -9.40 2.59
CA ILE A 159 19.29 -9.14 2.76
C ILE A 159 19.12 -7.65 2.94
N THR A 160 18.41 -6.99 2.04
CA THR A 160 18.22 -5.53 2.10
C THR A 160 16.74 -5.19 2.04
N VAL A 161 16.31 -4.24 2.88
CA VAL A 161 14.97 -3.64 2.82
C VAL A 161 15.09 -2.25 2.20
N SER A 162 14.21 -1.94 1.25
CA SER A 162 14.19 -0.68 0.52
C SER A 162 12.77 -0.19 0.33
N THR A 163 12.58 1.13 0.25
CA THR A 163 11.33 1.63 -0.34
C THR A 163 11.31 1.37 -1.86
N TYR A 164 10.13 1.30 -2.48
CA TYR A 164 10.01 1.18 -3.94
C TYR A 164 10.74 2.30 -4.67
N ASP A 165 10.54 3.55 -4.23
CA ASP A 165 11.13 4.73 -4.86
C ASP A 165 12.66 4.74 -4.72
N SER A 166 13.17 4.41 -3.53
CA SER A 166 14.62 4.32 -3.33
C SER A 166 15.24 3.19 -4.15
N ALA A 167 14.62 2.00 -4.17
CA ALA A 167 15.15 0.87 -4.95
C ALA A 167 15.29 1.24 -6.42
N LEU A 168 14.25 1.84 -7.01
CA LEU A 168 14.24 2.24 -8.42
C LEU A 168 15.47 3.06 -8.83
N ILE A 169 15.93 3.97 -7.96
CA ILE A 169 17.09 4.83 -8.22
C ILE A 169 18.39 4.02 -8.41
N TYR A 170 18.49 2.84 -7.79
CA TYR A 170 19.70 2.03 -7.78
C TYR A 170 19.60 0.72 -8.57
N MET A 171 18.41 0.36 -9.07
CA MET A 171 18.19 -0.94 -9.74
C MET A 171 19.04 -1.12 -11.01
N ASP A 172 19.51 -0.04 -11.63
CA ASP A 172 20.48 -0.10 -12.73
C ASP A 172 21.82 -0.74 -12.30
N ARG A 173 22.18 -0.63 -11.02
CA ARG A 173 23.44 -1.13 -10.46
C ARG A 173 23.26 -2.38 -9.63
N ILE A 174 22.12 -2.51 -8.94
CA ILE A 174 21.91 -3.58 -7.94
C ILE A 174 20.96 -4.67 -8.43
N GLY A 175 20.35 -4.51 -9.61
CA GLY A 175 19.33 -5.42 -10.13
C GLY A 175 19.77 -6.87 -10.28
N ASN A 176 21.08 -7.13 -10.35
CA ASN A 176 21.66 -8.47 -10.41
C ASN A 176 22.16 -9.05 -9.09
N ARG A 177 22.05 -8.30 -7.98
CA ARG A 177 22.58 -8.70 -6.67
C ARG A 177 21.65 -9.57 -5.84
N PHE A 178 20.40 -9.72 -6.25
CA PHE A 178 19.38 -10.42 -5.46
C PHE A 178 18.73 -11.54 -6.27
N GLY A 179 18.69 -12.74 -5.68
CA GLY A 179 18.04 -13.92 -6.25
C GLY A 179 16.58 -14.06 -5.83
N PHE A 180 16.14 -13.29 -4.83
CA PHE A 180 14.78 -13.28 -4.34
C PHE A 180 14.26 -11.85 -4.17
N LEU A 181 13.12 -11.56 -4.78
CA LEU A 181 12.43 -10.28 -4.66
C LEU A 181 11.13 -10.46 -3.86
N ILE A 182 10.97 -9.68 -2.80
CA ILE A 182 9.76 -9.62 -1.99
C ILE A 182 9.16 -8.23 -2.14
N CYS A 183 7.89 -8.15 -2.49
CA CYS A 183 7.15 -6.91 -2.65
C CYS A 183 6.02 -6.87 -1.61
N ASP A 184 6.17 -6.07 -0.56
CA ASP A 184 5.12 -5.85 0.42
C ASP A 184 4.20 -4.71 -0.02
N GLU A 185 2.91 -4.83 0.33
CA GLU A 185 1.83 -4.04 -0.26
C GLU A 185 1.97 -3.91 -1.78
N CYS A 186 2.15 -5.06 -2.44
CA CYS A 186 2.50 -5.14 -3.86
C CYS A 186 1.46 -4.54 -4.81
N HIS A 187 0.27 -4.18 -4.31
CA HIS A 187 -0.71 -3.41 -5.06
C HIS A 187 -0.18 -2.03 -5.50
N HIS A 188 0.89 -1.51 -4.91
CA HIS A 188 1.58 -0.30 -5.36
C HIS A 188 2.48 -0.51 -6.58
N LEU A 189 3.00 -1.73 -6.77
CA LEU A 189 4.01 -2.02 -7.79
C LEU A 189 3.59 -1.65 -9.23
N PRO A 190 2.32 -1.84 -9.67
CA PRO A 190 1.90 -1.52 -11.04
C PRO A 190 1.96 -0.04 -11.44
N ALA A 191 2.26 0.89 -10.52
CA ALA A 191 2.45 2.28 -10.92
C ALA A 191 3.59 2.42 -11.95
N THR A 192 3.43 3.36 -12.87
CA THR A 192 4.25 3.48 -14.10
C THR A 192 5.75 3.56 -13.85
N THR A 193 6.17 4.13 -12.73
CA THR A 193 7.59 4.24 -12.35
C THR A 193 8.06 3.07 -11.48
N THR A 194 7.32 2.69 -10.45
CA THR A 194 7.72 1.66 -9.48
C THR A 194 7.81 0.27 -10.10
N ARG A 195 7.04 -0.01 -11.18
CA ARG A 195 7.14 -1.24 -11.97
C ARG A 195 8.58 -1.54 -12.39
N ASN A 196 9.34 -0.50 -12.74
CA ASN A 196 10.70 -0.66 -13.23
C ASN A 196 11.62 -1.29 -12.18
N ALA A 197 11.33 -1.14 -10.87
CA ALA A 197 12.10 -1.83 -9.84
C ALA A 197 12.00 -3.36 -9.99
N ALA A 198 10.82 -3.90 -10.34
CA ALA A 198 10.66 -5.34 -10.57
C ALA A 198 11.16 -5.78 -11.97
N VAL A 199 11.05 -4.93 -12.98
CA VAL A 199 11.53 -5.20 -14.35
C VAL A 199 13.06 -5.29 -14.40
N MET A 200 13.75 -4.38 -13.70
CA MET A 200 15.20 -4.28 -13.67
C MET A 200 15.88 -5.32 -12.75
N SER A 201 15.10 -6.18 -12.08
CA SER A 201 15.59 -7.23 -11.19
C SER A 201 15.79 -8.55 -11.92
N LEU A 202 16.95 -9.19 -11.76
CA LEU A 202 17.20 -10.56 -12.22
C LEU A 202 16.48 -11.62 -11.38
N ALA A 203 15.97 -11.27 -10.20
CA ALA A 203 15.47 -12.23 -9.22
C ALA A 203 14.44 -13.20 -9.83
N PRO A 204 14.76 -14.51 -9.96
CA PRO A 204 13.84 -15.49 -10.49
C PRO A 204 12.72 -15.82 -9.51
N PHE A 205 13.01 -15.76 -8.20
CA PHE A 205 12.01 -15.97 -7.16
C PHE A 205 11.34 -14.64 -6.81
N ARG A 206 10.01 -14.62 -6.79
CA ARG A 206 9.24 -13.39 -6.57
C ARG A 206 8.03 -13.65 -5.70
N LEU A 207 7.90 -12.88 -4.62
CA LEU A 207 6.79 -12.97 -3.70
C LEU A 207 6.12 -11.59 -3.58
N GLY A 208 4.85 -11.50 -3.99
CA GLY A 208 4.00 -10.36 -3.69
C GLY A 208 3.17 -10.60 -2.43
N LEU A 209 3.10 -9.63 -1.54
CA LEU A 209 2.25 -9.66 -0.34
C LEU A 209 1.28 -8.48 -0.38
N THR A 210 -0.02 -8.74 -0.32
CA THR A 210 -1.04 -7.68 -0.29
C THR A 210 -2.29 -8.16 0.43
N ALA A 211 -3.08 -7.23 0.96
CA ALA A 211 -4.44 -7.54 1.43
C ALA A 211 -5.49 -7.32 0.34
N THR A 212 -5.13 -6.55 -0.69
CA THR A 212 -6.03 -5.90 -1.64
C THR A 212 -5.35 -5.91 -3.01
N PRO A 213 -5.32 -7.05 -3.72
CA PRO A 213 -4.73 -7.12 -5.05
C PRO A 213 -5.57 -6.36 -6.10
N GLU A 214 -6.88 -6.24 -5.86
CA GLU A 214 -7.85 -5.63 -6.78
C GLU A 214 -7.73 -4.11 -6.79
N ARG A 215 -7.46 -3.53 -7.96
CA ARG A 215 -7.38 -2.07 -8.17
C ARG A 215 -8.56 -1.57 -8.98
N ALA A 216 -9.06 -0.38 -8.63
CA ALA A 216 -10.18 0.25 -9.34
C ALA A 216 -9.87 0.61 -10.81
N ASP A 217 -8.60 0.64 -11.18
CA ASP A 217 -8.11 0.94 -12.53
C ASP A 217 -7.89 -0.31 -13.40
N GLY A 218 -8.07 -1.53 -12.86
CA GLY A 218 -7.87 -2.79 -13.59
C GLY A 218 -6.40 -3.15 -13.87
N SER A 219 -5.43 -2.46 -13.28
CA SER A 219 -3.98 -2.70 -13.47
C SER A 219 -3.42 -3.92 -12.70
N GLU A 220 -4.29 -4.77 -12.16
CA GLU A 220 -3.90 -6.01 -11.48
C GLU A 220 -3.22 -7.02 -12.41
N ALA A 221 -3.52 -6.98 -13.71
CA ALA A 221 -2.84 -7.81 -14.71
C ALA A 221 -1.34 -7.54 -14.76
N ASP A 222 -0.92 -6.28 -14.62
CA ASP A 222 0.49 -5.89 -14.60
C ASP A 222 1.21 -6.42 -13.35
N LEU A 223 0.50 -6.50 -12.22
CA LEU A 223 1.04 -7.10 -11.00
C LEU A 223 1.36 -8.58 -11.22
N TYR A 224 0.43 -9.32 -11.83
CA TYR A 224 0.59 -10.75 -12.08
C TYR A 224 1.65 -11.05 -13.14
N ASP A 225 1.79 -10.16 -14.14
CA ASP A 225 2.89 -10.20 -15.10
C ASP A 225 4.27 -10.07 -14.41
N LEU A 226 4.39 -9.15 -13.46
CA LEU A 226 5.66 -8.87 -12.78
C LEU A 226 6.04 -9.89 -11.72
N LEU A 227 5.08 -10.33 -10.91
CA LEU A 227 5.33 -11.16 -9.72
C LEU A 227 4.83 -12.58 -9.85
N GLY A 228 3.91 -12.88 -10.78
CA GLY A 228 3.20 -14.15 -10.92
C GLY A 228 1.75 -14.10 -10.44
N PRO A 229 0.95 -15.16 -10.70
CA PRO A 229 -0.47 -15.20 -10.37
C PRO A 229 -0.72 -15.21 -8.86
N ILE A 230 -1.98 -15.06 -8.43
CA ILE A 230 -2.36 -15.29 -7.04
C ILE A 230 -2.12 -16.76 -6.70
N CYS A 231 -1.20 -17.03 -5.77
CA CYS A 231 -0.90 -18.38 -5.28
C CYS A 231 -1.85 -18.81 -4.17
N HIS A 232 -2.22 -17.86 -3.30
CA HIS A 232 -3.05 -18.12 -2.14
C HIS A 232 -3.86 -16.86 -1.80
N ARG A 233 -5.11 -17.05 -1.41
CA ARG A 233 -5.97 -16.02 -0.85
C ARG A 233 -6.59 -16.58 0.43
N SER A 234 -6.34 -15.90 1.56
CA SER A 234 -7.14 -16.10 2.76
C SER A 234 -8.14 -14.96 2.85
N GLU A 235 -9.42 -15.27 2.94
CA GLU A 235 -10.44 -14.25 3.17
C GLU A 235 -10.64 -14.00 4.66
N ILE A 236 -11.21 -12.85 5.00
CA ILE A 236 -11.52 -12.46 6.38
C ILE A 236 -12.34 -13.54 7.14
N PRO A 237 -13.35 -14.21 6.54
CA PRO A 237 -14.12 -15.25 7.22
C PRO A 237 -13.30 -16.49 7.63
N ASP A 238 -12.22 -16.80 6.91
CA ASP A 238 -11.39 -17.97 7.22
C ASP A 238 -10.47 -17.74 8.45
N LEU A 239 -10.41 -16.51 8.95
CA LEU A 239 -9.61 -16.09 10.11
C LEU A 239 -10.48 -15.68 11.31
N GLU A 240 -11.80 -15.82 11.19
CA GLU A 240 -12.80 -15.46 12.21
C GLU A 240 -12.75 -16.33 13.47
N GLY A 241 -11.86 -17.32 13.54
CA GLY A 241 -11.61 -18.03 14.78
C GLY A 241 -11.00 -17.16 15.88
N GLU A 242 -10.17 -16.15 15.56
CA GLU A 242 -9.35 -15.46 16.59
C GLU A 242 -8.90 -14.01 16.29
N PHE A 243 -9.11 -13.42 15.09
CA PHE A 243 -8.28 -12.26 14.67
C PHE A 243 -8.94 -10.95 14.26
N LEU A 244 -10.27 -10.84 14.22
CA LEU A 244 -10.95 -9.55 14.20
C LEU A 244 -11.58 -9.32 15.56
N ALA A 245 -11.09 -8.31 16.26
CA ALA A 245 -11.76 -7.86 17.47
C ALA A 245 -13.18 -7.41 17.08
N PRO A 246 -14.24 -7.97 17.70
CA PRO A 246 -15.58 -7.47 17.48
C PRO A 246 -15.63 -6.00 17.90
N TYR A 247 -16.01 -5.13 16.95
CA TYR A 247 -16.22 -3.71 17.19
C TYR A 247 -17.67 -3.32 16.88
N HIS A 248 -18.17 -2.33 17.60
CA HIS A 248 -19.48 -1.74 17.37
C HIS A 248 -19.34 -0.52 16.46
N LEU A 249 -20.08 -0.49 15.36
CA LEU A 249 -20.11 0.67 14.46
C LEU A 249 -21.29 1.58 14.80
N GLU A 250 -21.01 2.83 15.12
CA GLU A 250 -22.01 3.87 15.40
C GLU A 250 -21.95 4.94 14.29
N GLN A 251 -22.92 4.90 13.38
CA GLN A 251 -23.06 5.94 12.35
C GLN A 251 -23.84 7.12 12.89
N VAL A 252 -23.22 8.29 12.91
CA VAL A 252 -23.84 9.53 13.38
C VAL A 252 -24.08 10.43 12.19
N ALA A 253 -25.35 10.50 11.80
CA ALA A 253 -25.79 11.33 10.69
C ALA A 253 -25.99 12.78 11.17
N VAL A 254 -25.18 13.69 10.64
CA VAL A 254 -25.10 15.10 11.03
C VAL A 254 -25.81 15.97 10.00
N THR A 255 -26.67 16.88 10.45
CA THR A 255 -27.30 17.88 9.59
C THR A 255 -26.45 19.16 9.59
N LEU A 256 -26.22 19.76 8.42
CA LEU A 256 -25.54 21.05 8.30
C LEU A 256 -26.40 22.14 8.98
N ASP A 257 -25.74 23.16 9.54
CA ASP A 257 -26.45 24.37 10.00
C ASP A 257 -27.07 25.08 8.78
N ASP A 258 -28.17 25.82 8.96
CA ASP A 258 -28.96 26.37 7.84
C ASP A 258 -28.13 27.25 6.88
N ASP A 259 -27.27 28.11 7.40
CA ASP A 259 -26.34 28.94 6.63
C ASP A 259 -25.25 28.11 5.93
N GLU A 260 -24.77 27.03 6.54
CA GLU A 260 -23.83 26.10 5.90
C GLU A 260 -24.52 25.28 4.80
N ARG A 261 -25.81 24.94 4.98
CA ARG A 261 -26.64 24.26 3.97
C ARG A 261 -26.84 25.16 2.76
N GLU A 262 -27.29 26.38 2.97
CA GLU A 262 -27.49 27.36 1.89
C GLU A 262 -26.18 27.58 1.11
N ALA A 263 -25.06 27.78 1.81
CA ALA A 263 -23.76 27.95 1.19
C ALA A 263 -23.29 26.69 0.44
N TYR A 264 -23.55 25.50 0.99
CA TYR A 264 -23.23 24.23 0.34
C TYR A 264 -24.03 24.05 -0.96
N ASP A 265 -25.34 24.27 -0.91
CA ASP A 265 -26.22 24.08 -2.06
C ASP A 265 -25.89 25.07 -3.19
N ALA A 266 -25.64 26.33 -2.85
CA ALA A 266 -25.20 27.36 -3.80
C ALA A 266 -23.86 26.99 -4.46
N ALA A 267 -22.87 26.57 -3.66
CA ALA A 267 -21.56 26.17 -4.16
C ALA A 267 -21.64 24.89 -5.01
N TYR A 268 -22.45 23.92 -4.60
CA TYR A 268 -22.68 22.68 -5.33
C TYR A 268 -23.36 22.93 -6.68
N ALA A 269 -24.39 23.79 -6.71
CA ALA A 269 -25.08 24.18 -7.93
C ALA A 269 -24.14 24.87 -8.92
N HIS A 270 -23.36 25.85 -8.46
CA HIS A 270 -22.41 26.58 -9.30
C HIS A 270 -21.37 25.64 -9.94
N TYR A 271 -20.72 24.79 -9.13
CA TYR A 271 -19.76 23.80 -9.63
C TYR A 271 -20.39 22.86 -10.67
N ARG A 272 -21.60 22.35 -10.40
CA ARG A 272 -22.30 21.42 -11.29
C ARG A 272 -22.73 22.07 -12.60
N GLN A 273 -23.18 23.33 -12.55
CA GLN A 273 -23.54 24.10 -13.74
C GLN A 273 -22.34 24.30 -14.66
N PHE A 274 -21.19 24.74 -14.12
CA PHE A 274 -19.97 24.90 -14.91
C PHE A 274 -19.49 23.58 -15.51
N ALA A 275 -19.51 22.49 -14.72
CA ALA A 275 -19.12 21.16 -15.21
C ALA A 275 -20.01 20.71 -16.38
N ARG A 276 -21.33 20.91 -16.29
CA ARG A 276 -22.28 20.59 -17.38
C ARG A 276 -22.03 21.46 -18.61
N ALA A 277 -21.88 22.77 -18.44
CA ALA A 277 -21.62 23.71 -19.54
C ALA A 277 -20.29 23.39 -20.26
N SER A 278 -19.30 22.89 -19.52
CA SER A 278 -18.00 22.47 -20.05
C SER A 278 -18.00 21.04 -20.64
N GLY A 279 -19.15 20.37 -20.72
CA GLY A 279 -19.26 19.01 -21.24
C GLY A 279 -18.56 17.94 -20.37
N VAL A 280 -18.30 18.25 -19.10
CA VAL A 280 -17.60 17.35 -18.18
C VAL A 280 -18.59 16.35 -17.58
N SER A 281 -18.28 15.06 -17.72
CA SER A 281 -18.99 13.97 -17.05
C SER A 281 -18.07 13.26 -16.05
N PHE A 282 -18.44 13.30 -14.76
CA PHE A 282 -17.72 12.58 -13.70
C PHE A 282 -17.95 11.07 -13.70
N ALA A 283 -18.82 10.56 -14.60
CA ALA A 283 -18.95 9.12 -14.83
C ALA A 283 -17.81 8.57 -15.71
N ARG A 284 -17.10 9.44 -16.45
CA ARG A 284 -15.95 9.04 -17.28
C ARG A 284 -14.67 8.92 -16.43
N PRO A 285 -13.77 7.97 -16.73
CA PRO A 285 -12.51 7.81 -16.01
C PRO A 285 -11.63 9.08 -15.99
N ASP A 286 -11.66 9.87 -17.05
CA ASP A 286 -10.88 11.11 -17.20
C ASP A 286 -11.66 12.39 -16.83
N GLY A 287 -12.91 12.25 -16.37
CA GLY A 287 -13.82 13.37 -16.13
C GLY A 287 -13.30 14.40 -15.12
N TRP A 288 -12.60 13.93 -14.08
CA TRP A 288 -11.95 14.82 -13.12
C TRP A 288 -10.81 15.63 -13.74
N SER A 289 -9.96 15.00 -14.55
CA SER A 289 -8.86 15.66 -15.26
C SER A 289 -9.38 16.71 -16.25
N LEU A 290 -10.46 16.39 -16.96
CA LEU A 290 -11.15 17.34 -17.85
C LEU A 290 -11.71 18.53 -17.09
N PHE A 291 -12.33 18.30 -15.92
CA PHE A 291 -12.84 19.37 -15.06
C PHE A 291 -11.73 20.35 -14.66
N ILE A 292 -10.58 19.84 -14.19
CA ILE A 292 -9.45 20.67 -13.78
C ILE A 292 -8.91 21.48 -14.96
N ARG A 293 -8.79 20.87 -16.15
CA ARG A 293 -8.38 21.57 -17.37
C ARG A 293 -9.36 22.69 -17.74
N ALA A 294 -10.67 22.46 -17.63
CA ALA A 294 -11.68 23.48 -17.88
C ALA A 294 -11.58 24.63 -16.86
N CYS A 295 -11.40 24.31 -15.58
CA CYS A 295 -11.29 25.30 -14.51
C CYS A 295 -10.11 26.27 -14.70
N ALA A 296 -8.98 25.77 -15.21
CA ALA A 296 -7.78 26.57 -15.42
C ALA A 296 -7.91 27.59 -16.56
N ARG A 297 -8.86 27.42 -17.48
CA ARG A 297 -8.97 28.18 -18.74
C ARG A 297 -9.75 29.48 -18.64
N SER A 298 -10.55 29.68 -17.59
CA SER A 298 -11.39 30.87 -17.45
C SER A 298 -11.51 31.34 -16.01
N ARG A 299 -11.96 32.59 -15.83
CA ARG A 299 -12.30 33.13 -14.51
C ARG A 299 -13.45 32.35 -13.87
N GLU A 300 -14.52 32.11 -14.63
CA GLU A 300 -15.67 31.30 -14.22
C GLU A 300 -15.26 29.89 -13.79
N GLY A 301 -14.30 29.29 -14.50
CA GLY A 301 -13.75 27.98 -14.14
C GLY A 301 -13.01 27.99 -12.80
N ARG A 302 -12.26 29.05 -12.49
CA ARG A 302 -11.60 29.22 -11.18
C ARG A 302 -12.64 29.42 -10.07
N GLU A 303 -13.70 30.17 -10.34
CA GLU A 303 -14.81 30.37 -9.41
C GLU A 303 -15.57 29.04 -9.16
N ALA A 304 -15.81 28.24 -10.19
CA ALA A 304 -16.39 26.90 -10.08
C ALA A 304 -15.49 25.93 -9.28
N PHE A 305 -14.17 26.01 -9.44
CA PHE A 305 -13.23 25.22 -8.64
C PHE A 305 -13.23 25.66 -7.17
N ALA A 306 -13.32 26.97 -6.90
CA ALA A 306 -13.47 27.48 -5.54
C ALA A 306 -14.79 26.99 -4.91
N ALA A 307 -15.89 27.01 -5.66
CA ALA A 307 -17.19 26.48 -5.23
C ALA A 307 -17.11 24.96 -4.93
N TYR A 308 -16.45 24.19 -5.79
CA TYR A 308 -16.18 22.77 -5.54
C TYR A 308 -15.42 22.53 -4.22
N ARG A 309 -14.39 23.35 -3.94
CA ARG A 309 -13.62 23.25 -2.69
C ARG A 309 -14.47 23.63 -1.48
N LEU A 310 -15.29 24.67 -1.60
CA LEU A 310 -16.16 25.15 -0.53
C LEU A 310 -17.18 24.10 -0.13
N GLN A 311 -17.93 23.52 -1.09
CA GLN A 311 -18.92 22.48 -0.77
C GLN A 311 -18.26 21.26 -0.10
N LYS A 312 -17.05 20.86 -0.54
CA LYS A 312 -16.30 19.78 0.12
C LYS A 312 -15.94 20.12 1.56
N ARG A 313 -15.45 21.34 1.81
CA ARG A 313 -15.09 21.80 3.15
C ARG A 313 -16.30 21.78 4.08
N LEU A 314 -17.43 22.33 3.63
CA LEU A 314 -18.67 22.38 4.40
C LEU A 314 -19.19 20.97 4.71
N ALA A 315 -19.18 20.04 3.76
CA ALA A 315 -19.59 18.67 4.03
C ALA A 315 -18.65 17.93 5.00
N ARG A 316 -17.33 18.11 4.86
CA ARG A 316 -16.33 17.32 5.61
C ARG A 316 -16.05 17.83 7.02
N ALA A 317 -16.16 19.13 7.23
CA ALA A 317 -15.79 19.81 8.48
C ALA A 317 -16.82 20.89 8.86
N SER A 318 -18.12 20.58 8.75
CA SER A 318 -19.19 21.48 9.19
C SER A 318 -19.13 21.75 10.69
N ARG A 319 -19.67 22.90 11.11
CA ARG A 319 -19.77 23.23 12.54
C ARG A 319 -20.57 22.17 13.29
N ALA A 320 -21.66 21.67 12.72
CA ALA A 320 -22.44 20.59 13.32
C ALA A 320 -21.62 19.30 13.52
N LYS A 321 -20.74 18.97 12.56
CA LYS A 321 -19.86 17.80 12.67
C LYS A 321 -18.77 18.00 13.72
N LEU A 322 -18.21 19.20 13.83
CA LEU A 322 -17.26 19.54 14.90
C LEU A 322 -17.93 19.50 16.29
N ARG A 323 -19.16 20.01 16.44
CA ARG A 323 -19.94 19.89 17.70
C ARG A 323 -20.18 18.42 18.06
N THR A 324 -20.56 17.61 17.07
CA THR A 324 -20.75 16.16 17.26
C THR A 324 -19.46 15.46 17.68
N LEU A 325 -18.35 15.80 17.02
CA LEU A 325 -17.03 15.29 17.36
C LEU A 325 -16.63 15.66 18.79
N TRP A 326 -16.87 16.90 19.21
CA TRP A 326 -16.65 17.35 20.59
C TRP A 326 -17.42 16.49 21.61
N HIS A 327 -18.68 16.16 21.33
CA HIS A 327 -19.46 15.28 22.21
C HIS A 327 -18.87 13.88 22.31
N ILE A 328 -18.39 13.31 21.20
CA ILE A 328 -17.73 12.00 21.18
C ILE A 328 -16.42 12.04 21.96
N LEU A 329 -15.56 13.05 21.71
CA LEU A 329 -14.31 13.22 22.45
C LEU A 329 -14.56 13.36 23.96
N ASN A 330 -15.62 14.08 24.35
CA ASN A 330 -16.00 14.23 25.75
C ASN A 330 -16.47 12.92 26.39
N ARG A 331 -17.23 12.11 25.66
CA ARG A 331 -17.67 10.78 26.09
C ARG A 331 -16.49 9.85 26.38
N HIS A 332 -15.37 10.04 25.67
CA HIS A 332 -14.19 9.18 25.75
C HIS A 332 -12.97 9.88 26.40
N ARG A 333 -13.17 10.85 27.31
CA ARG A 333 -12.11 11.64 27.98
C ARG A 333 -11.08 10.85 28.83
N GLY A 334 -11.18 9.53 28.93
CA GLY A 334 -10.22 8.64 29.60
C GLY A 334 -9.80 7.44 28.75
N GLU A 335 -10.14 7.46 27.47
CA GLU A 335 -9.86 6.40 26.51
C GLU A 335 -9.02 6.97 25.38
N GLN A 336 -8.13 6.16 24.81
CA GLN A 336 -7.44 6.56 23.60
C GLN A 336 -8.44 6.52 22.43
N ALA A 337 -8.49 7.60 21.64
CA ALA A 337 -9.23 7.62 20.39
C ALA A 337 -8.38 8.15 19.24
N ILE A 338 -8.52 7.52 18.08
CA ILE A 338 -7.87 7.97 16.85
C ILE A 338 -8.90 8.49 15.85
N LEU A 339 -8.61 9.67 15.30
CA LEU A 339 -9.45 10.37 14.35
C LEU A 339 -8.86 10.25 12.95
N PHE A 340 -9.71 9.92 11.99
CA PHE A 340 -9.34 9.76 10.58
C PHE A 340 -10.09 10.74 9.70
N THR A 341 -9.34 11.37 8.79
CA THR A 341 -9.89 12.27 7.77
C THR A 341 -9.37 11.91 6.38
N ASP A 342 -10.18 12.18 5.35
CA ASP A 342 -9.78 11.93 3.96
C ASP A 342 -8.76 12.96 3.43
N ASP A 343 -8.63 14.11 4.07
CA ASP A 343 -7.72 15.19 3.64
C ASP A 343 -7.06 15.93 4.81
N ASN A 344 -5.92 16.55 4.50
CA ASN A 344 -5.11 17.27 5.49
C ASN A 344 -5.80 18.53 6.02
N ALA A 345 -6.60 19.23 5.21
CA ALA A 345 -7.24 20.47 5.65
C ALA A 345 -8.24 20.20 6.77
N THR A 346 -9.03 19.13 6.64
CA THR A 346 -9.92 18.65 7.70
C THR A 346 -9.15 18.24 8.95
N ALA A 347 -8.02 17.54 8.80
CA ALA A 347 -7.18 17.13 9.93
C ALA A 347 -6.65 18.34 10.71
N TYR A 348 -6.18 19.38 10.01
CA TYR A 348 -5.71 20.61 10.64
C TYR A 348 -6.85 21.42 11.29
N ILE A 349 -8.03 21.52 10.66
CA ILE A 349 -9.19 22.18 11.27
C ILE A 349 -9.53 21.52 12.61
N ILE A 350 -9.55 20.19 12.68
CA ILE A 350 -9.81 19.45 13.92
C ILE A 350 -8.68 19.69 14.93
N GLY A 351 -7.42 19.57 14.50
CA GLY A 351 -6.25 19.80 15.35
C GLY A 351 -6.22 21.18 15.98
N GLU A 352 -6.49 22.22 15.20
CA GLU A 352 -6.54 23.61 15.65
C GLU A 352 -7.75 23.88 16.55
N THR A 353 -8.92 23.32 16.22
CA THR A 353 -10.16 23.54 16.98
C THR A 353 -10.10 22.89 18.37
N PHE A 354 -9.53 21.69 18.46
CA PHE A 354 -9.53 20.88 19.67
C PHE A 354 -8.15 20.74 20.32
N PHE A 355 -7.14 21.45 19.80
CA PHE A 355 -5.74 21.38 20.26
C PHE A 355 -5.19 19.95 20.25
N LEU A 356 -5.51 19.19 19.21
CA LEU A 356 -5.11 17.80 19.07
C LEU A 356 -3.86 17.65 18.19
N PRO A 357 -2.96 16.70 18.50
CA PRO A 357 -1.82 16.40 17.64
C PRO A 357 -2.28 15.85 16.29
N VAL A 358 -1.65 16.33 15.22
CA VAL A 358 -2.01 15.98 13.84
C VAL A 358 -0.82 15.34 13.12
N ILE A 359 -1.03 14.13 12.59
CA ILE A 359 -0.08 13.46 11.70
C ILE A 359 -0.56 13.59 10.26
N THR A 360 0.28 14.21 9.43
CA THR A 360 0.11 14.27 7.97
C THR A 360 1.40 13.90 7.25
N HIS A 361 1.40 13.93 5.92
CA HIS A 361 2.59 13.68 5.10
C HIS A 361 3.69 14.73 5.31
N LYS A 362 3.34 15.88 5.89
CA LYS A 362 4.29 16.94 6.25
C LYS A 362 4.95 16.74 7.62
N THR A 363 4.40 15.86 8.46
CA THR A 363 4.95 15.55 9.79
C THR A 363 6.26 14.81 9.62
N ARG A 364 7.34 15.36 10.18
CA ARG A 364 8.70 14.80 10.06
C ARG A 364 8.77 13.41 10.71
N PRO A 365 9.62 12.48 10.24
CA PRO A 365 9.72 11.14 10.81
C PRO A 365 9.98 11.12 12.32
N SER A 366 10.88 11.97 12.82
CA SER A 366 11.19 12.08 14.26
C SER A 366 10.00 12.57 15.09
N GLU A 367 9.26 13.55 14.58
CA GLU A 367 8.04 14.06 15.20
C GLU A 367 6.91 13.03 15.16
N ARG A 368 6.74 12.34 14.03
CA ARG A 368 5.77 11.24 13.88
C ARG A 368 6.02 10.14 14.91
N LYS A 369 7.27 9.68 15.02
CA LYS A 369 7.67 8.68 16.01
C LYS A 369 7.34 9.15 17.43
N LEU A 370 7.72 10.40 17.78
CA LEU A 370 7.41 10.97 19.09
C LEU A 370 5.90 11.00 19.39
N LEU A 371 5.08 11.43 18.44
CA LEU A 371 3.62 11.49 18.60
C LEU A 371 3.01 10.09 18.75
N LEU A 372 3.49 9.11 17.99
CA LEU A 372 3.03 7.73 18.08
C LEU A 372 3.45 7.06 19.38
N ASP A 373 4.67 7.31 19.86
CA ASP A 373 5.16 6.76 21.12
C ASP A 373 4.37 7.35 22.31
N ARG A 374 4.11 8.67 22.30
CA ARG A 374 3.24 9.33 23.30
C ARG A 374 1.77 8.96 23.19
N PHE A 375 1.32 8.58 21.98
CA PHE A 375 -0.01 8.02 21.82
C PHE A 375 -0.04 6.60 22.40
N ARG A 376 1.00 5.78 22.20
CA ARG A 376 1.10 4.40 22.71
C ARG A 376 1.15 4.31 24.23
N ASP A 377 1.86 5.21 24.90
CA ASP A 377 1.94 5.26 26.37
C ASP A 377 0.74 5.97 27.04
N ALA A 378 -0.27 6.37 26.25
CA ALA A 378 -1.47 7.08 26.66
C ALA A 378 -1.23 8.51 27.23
N THR A 379 -0.04 9.09 27.06
CA THR A 379 0.21 10.51 27.35
C THR A 379 -0.62 11.42 26.46
N LEU A 380 -0.80 11.03 25.19
CA LEU A 380 -1.72 11.67 24.25
C LEU A 380 -2.97 10.77 24.12
N PRO A 381 -4.15 11.19 24.62
CA PRO A 381 -5.36 10.40 24.53
C PRO A 381 -5.98 10.45 23.12
N PHE A 382 -5.74 11.52 22.36
CA PHE A 382 -6.35 11.72 21.06
C PHE A 382 -5.29 12.02 20.01
N LEU A 383 -5.43 11.40 18.85
CA LEU A 383 -4.53 11.61 17.71
C LEU A 383 -5.34 11.76 16.42
N VAL A 384 -5.05 12.82 15.67
CA VAL A 384 -5.68 13.06 14.36
C VAL A 384 -4.71 12.63 13.26
N ASN A 385 -5.18 11.81 12.34
CA ASN A 385 -4.41 11.39 11.18
C ASN A 385 -5.21 11.65 9.90
N SER A 386 -4.50 12.11 8.87
CA SER A 386 -5.01 12.10 7.50
C SER A 386 -4.72 10.75 6.83
N ARG A 387 -4.18 10.73 5.60
CA ARG A 387 -3.92 9.50 4.85
C ARG A 387 -2.60 8.80 5.20
N VAL A 388 -1.96 9.15 6.30
CA VAL A 388 -0.53 8.83 6.53
C VAL A 388 -0.31 7.59 7.37
N LEU A 389 -1.17 7.33 8.34
CA LEU A 389 -1.16 6.06 9.08
C LEU A 389 -1.97 4.98 8.35
N ASN A 390 -2.23 5.17 7.06
CA ASN A 390 -2.97 4.21 6.27
C ASN A 390 -2.16 2.94 6.06
N GLU A 391 -0.83 3.03 5.92
CA GLU A 391 0.00 1.89 5.53
C GLU A 391 1.24 1.79 6.42
N GLY A 392 1.32 0.67 7.14
CA GLY A 392 2.59 0.18 7.64
C GLY A 392 3.22 0.94 8.81
N VAL A 393 2.36 1.51 9.65
CA VAL A 393 2.71 1.96 10.98
C VAL A 393 2.03 1.02 11.98
N ASP A 394 2.80 0.50 12.95
CA ASP A 394 2.27 -0.31 14.04
C ASP A 394 1.53 0.60 15.04
N MET A 395 0.21 0.59 14.93
CA MET A 395 -0.69 1.44 15.72
C MET A 395 -0.98 0.78 17.07
N PRO A 396 -0.94 1.54 18.18
CA PRO A 396 -1.25 0.99 19.49
C PRO A 396 -2.70 0.50 19.56
N ASP A 397 -3.00 -0.34 20.55
CA ASP A 397 -4.34 -0.83 20.80
C ASP A 397 -5.26 0.34 21.21
N VAL A 398 -6.21 0.72 20.36
CA VAL A 398 -7.13 1.84 20.60
C VAL A 398 -8.54 1.32 20.88
N ALA A 399 -9.24 1.92 21.84
CA ALA A 399 -10.63 1.53 22.14
C ALA A 399 -11.64 2.17 21.17
N VAL A 400 -11.30 3.35 20.63
CA VAL A 400 -12.23 4.19 19.85
C VAL A 400 -11.59 4.67 18.55
N GLY A 401 -12.28 4.45 17.43
CA GLY A 401 -11.94 5.01 16.13
C GLY A 401 -13.01 6.00 15.71
N ILE A 402 -12.63 7.13 15.10
CA ILE A 402 -13.58 8.14 14.64
C ILE A 402 -13.27 8.52 13.19
N ILE A 403 -14.16 8.16 12.26
CA ILE A 403 -14.09 8.58 10.87
C ILE A 403 -14.89 9.88 10.74
N VAL A 404 -14.19 11.00 10.59
CA VAL A 404 -14.81 12.32 10.51
C VAL A 404 -15.23 12.65 9.07
N SER A 405 -14.39 12.28 8.10
CA SER A 405 -14.71 12.41 6.67
C SER A 405 -14.13 11.23 5.89
N GLY A 406 -14.90 10.71 4.93
CA GLY A 406 -14.53 9.50 4.21
C GLY A 406 -14.68 9.60 2.69
N SER A 407 -13.87 8.81 1.98
CA SER A 407 -13.99 8.51 0.55
C SER A 407 -14.14 7.00 0.34
N GLY A 408 -14.36 6.55 -0.91
CA GLY A 408 -14.47 5.11 -1.23
C GLY A 408 -13.24 4.28 -0.84
N SER A 409 -12.06 4.89 -0.71
CA SER A 409 -10.82 4.21 -0.29
C SER A 409 -10.77 3.90 1.23
N VAL A 410 -11.69 4.47 2.02
CA VAL A 410 -11.80 4.19 3.46
C VAL A 410 -12.28 2.75 3.75
N ARG A 411 -12.70 1.99 2.72
CA ARG A 411 -12.96 0.54 2.80
C ARG A 411 -11.73 -0.24 3.30
N GLU A 412 -10.55 0.11 2.79
CA GLU A 412 -9.27 -0.44 3.27
C GLU A 412 -9.00 -0.05 4.72
N HIS A 413 -9.41 1.17 5.09
CA HIS A 413 -9.18 1.72 6.42
C HIS A 413 -10.06 1.03 7.47
N VAL A 414 -11.32 0.68 7.18
CA VAL A 414 -12.20 -0.03 8.14
C VAL A 414 -11.66 -1.44 8.44
N GLN A 415 -11.14 -2.15 7.43
CA GLN A 415 -10.49 -3.45 7.61
C GLN A 415 -9.15 -3.35 8.37
N ARG A 416 -8.42 -2.23 8.24
CA ARG A 416 -7.21 -1.93 9.04
C ARG A 416 -7.58 -1.49 10.47
N LEU A 417 -8.62 -0.67 10.63
CA LEU A 417 -9.18 -0.17 11.90
C LEU A 417 -9.63 -1.31 12.80
N GLY A 418 -10.31 -2.33 12.28
CA GLY A 418 -10.70 -3.51 13.07
C GLY A 418 -9.53 -4.29 13.71
N ARG A 419 -8.27 -3.96 13.36
CA ARG A 419 -7.06 -4.52 13.99
C ARG A 419 -6.35 -3.57 14.94
N ILE A 420 -6.56 -2.27 14.74
CA ILE A 420 -6.13 -1.21 15.67
C ILE A 420 -7.07 -1.18 16.87
N LEU A 421 -8.35 -1.43 16.61
CA LEU A 421 -9.40 -1.47 17.60
C LEU A 421 -9.31 -2.76 18.40
N ARG A 422 -9.07 -2.66 19.71
CA ARG A 422 -9.13 -3.80 20.61
C ARG A 422 -10.04 -3.49 21.80
N PRO A 423 -10.86 -4.47 22.24
CA PRO A 423 -11.68 -4.31 23.42
C PRO A 423 -10.80 -4.10 24.65
N ARG A 424 -11.18 -3.16 25.52
CA ARG A 424 -10.66 -3.13 26.90
C ARG A 424 -11.43 -4.17 27.72
N ALA A 425 -10.87 -4.61 28.85
CA ALA A 425 -11.53 -5.55 29.76
C ALA A 425 -12.99 -5.11 30.05
N GLY A 426 -13.97 -5.84 29.49
CA GLY A 426 -15.40 -5.58 29.63
C GLY A 426 -16.04 -4.58 28.66
N LYS A 427 -15.33 -4.00 27.69
CA LYS A 427 -15.89 -3.06 26.70
C LYS A 427 -15.47 -3.40 25.26
N GLN A 428 -16.44 -3.52 24.36
CA GLN A 428 -16.19 -3.65 22.92
C GLN A 428 -15.60 -2.35 22.35
N ALA A 429 -14.74 -2.47 21.35
CA ALA A 429 -14.21 -1.30 20.65
C ALA A 429 -15.31 -0.61 19.83
N ILE A 430 -15.27 0.71 19.69
CA ILE A 430 -16.31 1.48 18.99
C ILE A 430 -15.68 2.22 17.81
N LEU A 431 -16.33 2.12 16.65
CA LEU A 431 -16.02 2.89 15.46
C LEU A 431 -17.15 3.89 15.20
N TYR A 432 -16.86 5.18 15.32
CA TYR A 432 -17.77 6.25 14.96
C TYR A 432 -17.61 6.64 13.50
N GLU A 433 -18.72 6.86 12.81
CA GLU A 433 -18.71 7.38 11.45
C GLU A 433 -19.62 8.61 11.34
N LEU A 434 -19.01 9.79 11.12
CA LEU A 434 -19.74 11.04 10.98
C LEU A 434 -20.08 11.30 9.51
N VAL A 435 -21.38 11.37 9.19
CA VAL A 435 -21.85 11.55 7.81
C VAL A 435 -22.73 12.80 7.73
N SER A 436 -22.32 13.78 6.92
CA SER A 436 -23.17 14.95 6.66
C SER A 436 -24.33 14.56 5.73
N ARG A 437 -25.57 14.63 6.24
CA ARG A 437 -26.80 14.28 5.50
C ARG A 437 -26.97 15.13 4.26
N ASP A 438 -27.61 14.56 3.24
CA ASP A 438 -27.93 15.26 1.98
C ASP A 438 -26.70 15.92 1.34
N THR A 439 -25.55 15.24 1.44
CA THR A 439 -24.31 15.61 0.75
C THR A 439 -23.75 14.40 0.00
N ALA A 440 -22.65 14.61 -0.75
CA ALA A 440 -21.92 13.52 -1.40
C ALA A 440 -21.39 12.45 -0.40
N GLU A 441 -21.31 12.75 0.90
CA GLU A 441 -20.89 11.79 1.92
C GLU A 441 -21.93 10.67 2.13
N THR A 442 -23.23 10.94 1.97
CA THR A 442 -24.29 9.92 2.12
C THR A 442 -24.12 8.79 1.11
N PHE A 443 -23.95 9.11 -0.17
CA PHE A 443 -23.70 8.13 -1.24
C PHE A 443 -22.40 7.35 -1.03
N THR A 444 -21.37 8.03 -0.50
CA THR A 444 -20.09 7.39 -0.16
C THR A 444 -20.27 6.41 1.01
N SER A 445 -21.13 6.73 1.99
CA SER A 445 -21.53 5.82 3.06
C SER A 445 -22.32 4.62 2.57
N GLU A 446 -23.29 4.84 1.68
CA GLU A 446 -24.14 3.77 1.15
C GLU A 446 -23.37 2.74 0.33
N ARG A 447 -22.48 3.21 -0.56
CA ARG A 447 -21.57 2.32 -1.31
C ARG A 447 -20.65 1.51 -0.39
N ARG A 448 -20.30 2.03 0.80
CA ARG A 448 -19.52 1.27 1.81
C ARG A 448 -20.32 0.11 2.41
N ARG A 449 -21.65 0.26 2.57
CA ARG A 449 -22.52 -0.78 3.18
C ARG A 449 -22.77 -1.99 2.28
N GLN A 450 -22.81 -1.80 0.96
CA GLN A 450 -23.24 -2.86 0.03
C GLN A 450 -22.23 -4.01 -0.16
N HIS A 451 -21.01 -3.91 0.40
CA HIS A 451 -19.99 -4.96 0.29
C HIS A 451 -19.67 -5.62 1.65
N LEU A 452 -20.34 -6.75 1.89
CA LEU A 452 -20.01 -7.93 2.74
C LEU A 452 -19.53 -7.78 4.20
N ALA A 453 -19.08 -6.62 4.69
CA ALA A 453 -18.69 -6.43 6.10
C ALA A 453 -19.83 -5.90 6.99
N TYR A 454 -20.94 -5.45 6.40
CA TYR A 454 -22.00 -4.72 7.11
C TYR A 454 -23.27 -5.54 7.39
N GLN A 455 -23.38 -6.77 6.89
CA GLN A 455 -24.61 -7.56 7.01
C GLN A 455 -24.79 -8.28 8.37
N ARG A 456 -23.87 -8.12 9.33
CA ARG A 456 -23.99 -8.77 10.66
C ARG A 456 -23.82 -7.80 11.83
N GLY A 457 -24.47 -6.64 11.73
CA GLY A 457 -24.47 -5.59 12.75
C GLY A 457 -25.86 -5.17 13.23
N THR A 458 -26.88 -6.01 13.09
CA THR A 458 -28.21 -5.78 13.67
C THR A 458 -28.63 -7.06 14.38
N PRO A 459 -29.14 -6.99 15.62
CA PRO A 459 -29.55 -8.17 16.39
C PRO A 459 -30.55 -9.06 15.67
#